data_AF-B4D378-F1
#
_entry.id   AF-B4D378-F1
#
_cell.length_a   1.000
_cell.length_b   1.000
_cell.length_c   1.000
_cell.angle_alpha   90.00
_cell.angle_beta   90.00
_cell.angle_gamma   90.00
#
_symmetry.space_group_name_H-M   'P 1'
#
loop_
_entity.id
_entity.type
_entity.pdbx_description
1 polymer ?
#
loop_
_entity_poly.entity_id
_entity_poly.type
_entity_poly.pdbx_seq_one_letter_code
_entity_poly.pdbx_strand_id
1 'polypeptide(L)'
;MSISFRILGKAGGDNALLVQIDSGQIVERLLFDCGDGCLTDVPFGDVQAIDHLFPFFRVEPPVSRRLPHRPVRAQLRHTVPQKDGFAHQTE
;
A
#
# COMPACT_ATOMS: atom_id res chain seq x y z
N MET A 1 18.57 13.95 -27.34
CA MET A 1 18.00 13.72 -26.00
C MET A 1 16.72 12.94 -26.14
N SER A 2 16.60 11.83 -25.41
CA SER A 2 15.40 10.99 -25.39
C SER A 2 15.23 10.32 -24.04
N ILE A 3 13.98 10.02 -23.71
CA ILE A 3 13.63 9.19 -22.56
C ILE A 3 12.83 8.02 -23.10
N SER A 4 13.23 6.81 -22.75
CA SER A 4 12.47 5.59 -23.03
C SER A 4 12.19 4.87 -21.71
N PHE A 5 11.11 4.10 -21.68
CA PHE A 5 10.72 3.36 -20.49
C PHE A 5 10.12 2.02 -20.84
N ARG A 6 10.21 1.09 -19.89
CA ARG A 6 9.59 -0.24 -19.95
C ARG A 6 8.95 -0.54 -18.60
N ILE A 7 7.68 -0.92 -18.65
CA ILE A 7 6.98 -1.49 -17.49
C ILE A 7 7.34 -2.97 -17.44
N LEU A 8 7.85 -3.41 -16.31
CA LEU A 8 8.24 -4.78 -16.00
C LEU A 8 7.21 -5.41 -15.05
N GLY A 9 7.21 -6.74 -14.99
CA GLY A 9 6.23 -7.51 -14.24
C GLY A 9 4.94 -7.78 -15.03
N LYS A 10 3.90 -8.24 -14.32
CA LYS A 10 2.64 -8.67 -14.94
C LYS A 10 1.45 -7.96 -14.30
N ALA A 11 0.38 -7.77 -15.07
CA ALA A 11 -0.86 -7.23 -14.55
C ALA A 11 -1.38 -8.09 -13.38
N GLY A 12 -1.71 -7.44 -12.26
CA GLY A 12 -2.19 -8.10 -11.05
C GLY A 12 -1.10 -8.69 -10.15
N GLY A 13 0.18 -8.60 -10.53
CA GLY A 13 1.33 -8.91 -9.68
C GLY A 13 2.16 -7.66 -9.37
N ASP A 14 3.34 -7.90 -8.81
CA ASP A 14 4.34 -6.85 -8.63
C ASP A 14 4.79 -6.32 -10.00
N ASN A 15 5.13 -5.04 -10.03
CA ASN A 15 5.62 -4.34 -11.22
C ASN A 15 6.82 -3.45 -10.87
N ALA A 16 7.57 -3.09 -11.91
CA ALA A 16 8.67 -2.14 -11.80
C ALA A 16 8.73 -1.30 -13.08
N LEU A 17 9.30 -0.10 -12.98
CA LEU A 17 9.52 0.78 -14.12
C LEU A 17 11.01 0.96 -14.35
N LEU A 18 11.49 0.48 -15.49
CA LEU A 18 12.85 0.73 -15.96
C LEU A 18 12.81 1.91 -16.94
N VAL A 19 13.53 2.99 -16.61
CA VAL A 19 13.65 4.20 -17.42
C VAL A 19 15.07 4.34 -17.90
N GLN A 20 15.25 4.63 -19.18
CA GLN A 20 16.53 5.00 -19.75
C GLN A 20 16.47 6.46 -20.20
N ILE A 21 17.41 7.27 -19.72
CA ILE A 21 17.56 8.67 -20.09
C ILE A 21 18.85 8.81 -20.90
N ASP A 22 18.71 9.22 -22.16
CA ASP A 22 19.83 9.57 -23.03
C ASP A 22 19.91 11.09 -23.14
N SER A 23 20.92 11.67 -22.48
CA SER A 23 21.19 13.11 -22.50
C SER A 23 21.95 13.58 -23.75
N GLY A 24 22.43 12.64 -24.58
CA GLY A 24 23.38 12.87 -25.66
C GLY A 24 24.85 12.86 -25.24
N GLN A 25 25.12 12.82 -23.92
CA GLN A 25 26.48 12.70 -23.36
C GLN A 25 26.62 11.41 -22.54
N ILE A 26 25.57 11.04 -21.82
CA ILE A 26 25.49 9.84 -20.99
C ILE A 26 24.12 9.19 -21.16
N VAL A 27 24.10 7.87 -20.96
CA VAL A 27 22.88 7.08 -20.85
C VAL A 27 22.78 6.58 -19.41
N GLU A 28 21.76 7.06 -18.69
CA GLU A 28 21.47 6.65 -17.31
C GLU A 28 20.24 5.74 -17.27
N ARG A 29 20.28 4.73 -16.41
CA ARG A 29 19.22 3.74 -16.20
C ARG A 29 18.70 3.82 -14.78
N LEU A 30 17.42 4.13 -14.66
CA LEU A 30 16.71 4.28 -13.39
C LEU A 30 15.72 3.12 -13.25
N LEU A 31 15.77 2.40 -12.12
CA LEU A 31 14.79 1.38 -11.78
C LEU A 31 13.92 1.88 -10.61
N PHE A 32 12.61 2.03 -10.85
CA PHE A 32 11.62 2.34 -9.83
C PHE A 32 10.84 1.10 -9.44
N ASP A 33 10.76 0.87 -8.12
CA ASP A 33 10.28 -0.37 -7.52
C ASP A 33 11.12 -1.60 -7.92
N CYS A 34 11.01 -2.67 -7.14
CA CYS A 34 11.70 -3.93 -7.41
C CYS A 34 10.98 -5.09 -6.71
N GLY A 35 9.65 -5.13 -6.83
CA GLY A 35 8.85 -6.24 -6.32
C GLY A 35 9.21 -7.59 -6.94
N ASP A 36 8.60 -8.65 -6.42
CA ASP A 36 8.98 -10.02 -6.72
C ASP A 36 8.79 -10.38 -8.20
N GLY A 37 9.78 -11.07 -8.77
CA GLY A 37 9.75 -11.53 -10.16
C GLY A 37 9.83 -10.46 -11.25
N CYS A 38 9.86 -9.16 -10.94
CA CYS A 38 9.86 -8.07 -11.93
C CYS A 38 11.05 -8.11 -12.91
N LEU A 39 12.22 -8.59 -12.48
CA LEU A 39 13.44 -8.60 -13.29
C LEU A 39 13.69 -9.91 -14.04
N THR A 40 12.79 -10.89 -13.94
CA THR A 40 12.98 -12.24 -14.51
C THR A 40 13.26 -12.23 -16.02
N ASP A 41 12.61 -11.32 -16.74
CA ASP A 41 12.73 -11.20 -18.21
C ASP A 41 13.73 -10.12 -18.64
N VAL A 42 14.46 -9.52 -17.69
CA VAL A 42 15.50 -8.52 -17.98
C VAL A 42 16.85 -9.23 -18.07
N PRO A 43 17.62 -9.05 -19.18
CA PRO A 43 18.95 -9.61 -19.29
C PRO A 43 19.83 -9.20 -18.12
N PHE A 44 20.62 -10.14 -17.59
CA PHE A 44 21.46 -9.89 -16.42
C PHE A 44 22.41 -8.69 -16.59
N GLY A 45 22.97 -8.51 -17.78
CA GLY A 45 23.83 -7.36 -18.09
C GLY A 45 23.09 -6.01 -17.99
N ASP A 46 21.82 -5.98 -18.37
CA ASP A 46 20.99 -4.76 -18.26
C ASP A 46 20.67 -4.44 -16.80
N VAL A 47 20.49 -5.47 -15.97
CA VAL A 47 20.33 -5.31 -14.51
C VAL A 47 21.62 -4.76 -13.88
N GLN A 48 22.79 -5.26 -14.27
CA GLN A 48 24.08 -4.75 -13.78
C GLN A 48 24.37 -3.31 -14.22
N ALA A 49 23.78 -2.87 -15.33
CA ALA A 49 23.93 -1.53 -15.87
C ALA A 49 22.97 -0.49 -15.25
N ILE A 50 22.13 -0.88 -14.27
CA ILE A 50 21.25 0.06 -13.57
C ILE A 50 22.09 1.01 -12.71
N ASP A 51 21.97 2.30 -12.99
CA ASP A 51 22.74 3.35 -12.30
C ASP A 51 22.08 3.78 -10.98
N HIS A 52 20.74 3.80 -10.96
CA HIS A 52 19.97 4.22 -9.78
C HIS A 52 18.78 3.30 -9.51
N LEU A 53 18.63 2.92 -8.24
CA LEU A 53 17.53 2.09 -7.74
C LEU A 53 16.67 2.89 -6.75
N PHE A 54 15.36 2.94 -6.99
CA PHE A 54 14.36 3.59 -6.13
C PHE A 54 13.38 2.54 -5.61
N PRO A 55 13.71 1.80 -4.53
CA PRO A 55 12.87 0.72 -4.03
C PRO A 55 11.60 1.27 -3.36
N PHE A 56 10.45 0.63 -3.61
CA PHE A 56 9.24 0.89 -2.83
C PHE A 56 9.24 0.00 -1.58
N PHE A 57 9.30 0.60 -0.40
CA PHE A 57 9.17 -0.15 0.84
C PHE A 57 7.70 -0.23 1.24
N ARG A 58 7.08 -1.40 1.04
CA ARG A 58 5.73 -1.66 1.54
C ARG A 58 5.79 -1.80 3.06
N VAL A 59 5.31 -0.77 3.77
CA VAL A 59 5.09 -0.87 5.22
C VAL A 59 3.91 -1.79 5.45
N GLU A 60 4.16 -3.01 5.93
CA GLU A 60 3.07 -3.85 6.42
C GLU A 60 2.47 -3.23 7.68
N PRO A 61 1.14 -3.08 7.77
CA PRO A 61 0.54 -2.68 9.03
C PRO A 61 0.90 -3.72 10.09
N PRO A 62 1.19 -3.32 11.34
CA PRO A 62 1.42 -4.27 12.40
C PRO A 62 0.25 -5.24 12.44
N VAL A 63 0.54 -6.54 12.42
CA VAL A 63 -0.48 -7.59 12.54
C VAL A 63 -1.29 -7.27 13.78
N SER A 64 -2.53 -6.80 13.61
CA SER A 64 -3.47 -6.62 14.71
C SER A 64 -3.63 -8.00 15.34
N ARG A 65 -2.94 -8.24 16.47
CA ARG A 65 -3.25 -9.38 17.34
C ARG A 65 -4.74 -9.29 17.58
N ARG A 66 -5.52 -10.27 17.10
CA ARG A 66 -6.92 -10.39 17.46
C ARG A 66 -6.94 -10.47 18.99
N LEU A 67 -7.32 -9.38 19.65
CA LEU A 67 -7.66 -9.44 21.05
C LEU A 67 -8.81 -10.45 21.15
N PRO A 68 -8.74 -11.44 22.06
CA PRO A 68 -9.82 -12.37 22.22
C PRO A 68 -11.09 -11.58 22.50
N HIS A 69 -12.14 -11.82 21.71
CA HIS A 69 -13.43 -11.18 21.86
C HIS A 69 -13.96 -11.46 23.27
N ARG A 70 -13.73 -10.55 24.22
CA ARG A 70 -14.57 -10.46 25.41
C ARG A 70 -15.87 -9.79 24.95
N PRO A 71 -17.04 -10.43 25.11
CA PRO A 71 -18.30 -9.77 24.81
C PRO A 71 -18.47 -8.61 25.77
N VAL A 72 -18.33 -7.38 25.27
CA VAL A 72 -18.75 -6.18 26.00
C VAL A 72 -20.27 -6.14 25.88
N ARG A 73 -20.97 -6.53 26.96
CA ARG A 73 -22.41 -6.25 27.10
C ARG A 73 -22.58 -4.73 27.12
N ALA A 74 -22.92 -4.15 25.98
CA ALA A 74 -23.44 -2.78 25.93
C ALA A 74 -24.77 -2.76 26.70
N GLN A 75 -24.76 -2.27 27.94
CA GLN A 75 -25.98 -1.86 28.62
C GLN A 75 -26.47 -0.58 27.95
N LEU A 76 -27.33 -0.74 26.94
CA LEU A 76 -28.15 0.34 26.43
C LEU A 76 -29.11 0.76 27.56
N ARG A 77 -28.81 1.86 28.23
CA ARG A 77 -29.80 2.56 29.05
C ARG A 77 -30.80 3.19 28.08
N HIS A 78 -31.96 2.55 27.91
CA HIS A 78 -33.08 3.13 27.20
C HIS A 78 -33.60 4.32 28.02
N THR A 79 -33.26 5.53 27.61
CA THR A 79 -34.01 6.74 28.00
C THR A 79 -35.17 6.86 27.03
N VAL A 80 -36.37 6.47 27.48
CA VAL A 80 -37.62 6.71 26.76
C VAL A 80 -37.99 8.19 26.95
N PRO A 81 -38.23 8.97 25.88
CA PRO A 81 -38.74 10.32 26.03
C PRO A 81 -40.25 10.25 26.29
N GLN A 82 -40.67 10.63 27.50
CA GLN A 82 -42.09 10.78 27.84
C GLN A 82 -42.61 12.11 27.27
N LYS A 83 -43.58 12.03 26.35
CA LYS A 83 -44.46 13.15 26.00
C LYS A 83 -45.47 13.30 27.13
N ASP A 84 -45.60 14.54 27.60
CA ASP A 84 -46.69 15.08 28.41
C ASP A 84 -46.68 14.78 29.92
N GLY A 85 -46.53 15.85 30.71
CA GLY A 85 -47.27 16.05 31.97
C GLY A 85 -46.72 15.39 33.24
N PHE A 86 -46.63 16.19 34.30
CA PHE A 86 -46.33 15.79 35.68
C PHE A 86 -47.29 14.69 36.21
N ALA A 87 -46.74 13.67 36.86
CA ALA A 87 -47.21 13.18 38.17
C ALA A 87 -46.25 12.14 38.78
N HIS A 88 -45.89 12.36 40.04
CA HIS A 88 -45.33 11.35 40.94
C HIS A 88 -46.33 10.21 41.17
N GLN A 89 -45.86 8.98 41.34
CA GLN A 89 -46.34 8.12 42.44
C GLN A 89 -45.38 6.99 42.79
N THR A 90 -45.32 6.78 44.10
CA THR A 90 -44.56 5.86 44.94
C THR A 90 -45.13 4.44 44.94
N GLU A 91 -44.22 3.49 45.18
CA GLU A 91 -44.38 2.06 45.53
C GLU A 91 -44.90 1.08 44.47
#